data_AF-A0A940VS22-F1
#
_entry.id   AF-A0A940VS22-F1
#
_cell.length_a   1.000
_cell.length_b   1.000
_cell.length_c   1.000
_cell.angle_alpha   90.00
_cell.angle_beta   90.00
_cell.angle_gamma   90.00
#
_symmetry.space_group_name_H-M   'P 1'
#
loop_
_entity.id
_entity.type
_entity.pdbx_description
1 polymer ?
#
loop_
_entity_poly.entity_id
_entity_poly.type
_entity_poly.pdbx_seq_one_letter_code
_entity_poly.pdbx_strand_id
1 'polypeptide(L)'
;GCALVEGMLSFYPILREKLEIHYIDFPRPRAELVALIGADNQGAPKLILGEDVGAAPEGVTVASANGRKFIAGDIAICKYLASAYGCGTPH
;
A
#
# COMPACT_ATOMS: atom_id res chain seq x y z
N GLY A 1 3.64 8.12 -8.56
CA GLY A 1 2.57 7.40 -9.28
C GLY A 1 2.65 5.90 -9.06
N CYS A 2 1.63 5.14 -9.47
CA CYS A 2 1.56 3.68 -9.28
C CYS A 2 2.76 2.90 -9.85
N ALA A 3 3.48 3.46 -10.83
CA ALA A 3 4.64 2.84 -11.45
C ALA A 3 5.76 2.44 -10.46
N LEU A 4 5.95 3.19 -9.37
CA LEU A 4 6.97 2.85 -8.37
C LEU A 4 6.63 1.58 -7.59
N VAL A 5 5.36 1.43 -7.18
CA VAL A 5 4.90 0.25 -6.45
C VAL A 5 4.92 -0.97 -7.38
N GLU A 6 4.41 -0.84 -8.61
CA GLU A 6 4.47 -1.93 -9.61
C GLU A 6 5.91 -2.35 -9.96
N GLY A 7 6.82 -1.38 -10.05
CA GLY A 7 8.25 -1.65 -10.22
C GLY A 7 8.79 -2.49 -9.07
N MET A 8 8.56 -2.08 -7.82
CA MET A 8 9.00 -2.83 -6.64
C MET A 8 8.43 -4.25 -6.62
N LEU A 9 7.13 -4.43 -6.90
CA LEU A 9 6.50 -5.74 -6.97
C LEU A 9 7.17 -6.62 -8.03
N SER A 10 7.60 -6.03 -9.15
CA SER A 10 8.30 -6.72 -10.24
C SER A 10 9.75 -7.10 -9.92
N PHE A 11 10.44 -6.29 -9.12
CA PHE A 11 11.80 -6.61 -8.67
C PHE A 11 11.84 -7.62 -7.52
N TYR A 12 10.80 -7.68 -6.68
CA TYR A 12 10.75 -8.55 -5.50
C TYR A 12 9.56 -9.53 -5.57
N PRO A 13 9.72 -10.70 -6.21
CA PRO A 13 8.65 -11.70 -6.35
C PRO A 13 8.02 -12.12 -5.01
N ILE A 14 8.81 -12.15 -3.93
CA ILE A 14 8.34 -12.46 -2.58
C ILE A 14 7.19 -11.54 -2.14
N LEU A 15 7.15 -10.29 -2.59
CA LEU A 15 6.06 -9.37 -2.26
C LEU A 15 4.74 -9.82 -2.91
N ARG A 16 4.78 -10.42 -4.11
CA ARG A 16 3.57 -10.97 -4.74
C ARG A 16 3.05 -12.23 -4.04
N GLU A 17 3.92 -12.96 -3.35
CA GLU A 17 3.51 -14.11 -2.53
C GLU A 17 2.97 -13.69 -1.16
N LYS A 18 3.40 -12.54 -0.63
CA LYS A 18 3.05 -12.06 0.71
C LYS A 18 1.93 -11.03 0.73
N LEU A 19 1.67 -10.35 -0.39
CA LEU A 19 0.66 -9.32 -0.50
C LEU A 19 -0.51 -9.80 -1.34
N GLU A 20 -1.72 -9.48 -0.88
CA GLU A 20 -2.93 -9.56 -1.68
C GLU A 20 -3.04 -8.30 -2.54
N ILE A 21 -2.84 -8.44 -3.86
CA ILE A 21 -2.78 -7.31 -4.79
C ILE A 21 -4.11 -7.19 -5.53
N HIS A 22 -4.75 -6.03 -5.36
CA HIS A 22 -6.00 -5.68 -6.04
C HIS A 22 -5.75 -4.59 -7.09
N TYR A 23 -6.01 -4.94 -8.36
CA TYR A 23 -5.99 -3.98 -9.46
C TYR A 23 -7.39 -3.39 -9.63
N ILE A 24 -7.53 -2.11 -9.30
CA ILE A 24 -8.82 -1.42 -9.29
C ILE A 24 -8.93 -0.53 -10.51
N ASP A 25 -10.10 -0.52 -11.15
CA ASP A 25 -10.34 0.27 -12.35
C ASP A 25 -10.13 1.78 -12.12
N PHE A 26 -9.75 2.47 -13.19
CA PHE A 26 -9.48 3.90 -13.15
C PHE A 26 -10.71 4.79 -12.86
N PRO A 27 -11.93 4.51 -13.37
CA PRO A 27 -13.10 5.35 -13.15
C PRO A 27 -13.42 5.55 -11.68
N ARG A 28 -13.79 6.78 -11.33
CA ARG A 28 -14.31 7.11 -10.00
C ARG A 28 -15.84 6.97 -10.00
N PRO A 29 -16.47 6.55 -8.89
CA PRO A 29 -15.83 6.17 -7.63
C PRO A 29 -15.21 4.76 -7.66
N ARG A 30 -14.06 4.59 -7.02
CA ARG A 30 -13.37 3.29 -6.90
C ARG A 30 -14.01 2.47 -5.79
N ALA A 31 -15.09 1.76 -6.12
CA ALA A 31 -15.99 1.11 -5.18
C ALA A 31 -15.27 0.29 -4.09
N GLU A 32 -14.25 -0.49 -4.47
CA GLU A 32 -13.46 -1.30 -3.53
C GLU A 32 -12.73 -0.44 -2.48
N LEU A 33 -12.04 0.63 -2.90
CA LEU A 33 -11.39 1.55 -1.95
C LEU A 33 -12.43 2.29 -1.10
N VAL A 34 -13.58 2.65 -1.66
CA VAL A 34 -14.66 3.31 -0.91
C VAL A 34 -15.15 2.40 0.21
N ALA A 35 -15.43 1.14 -0.09
CA ALA A 35 -15.89 0.17 0.88
C ALA A 35 -14.85 -0.03 1.99
N LEU A 36 -13.57 -0.09 1.64
CA LEU A 36 -12.49 -0.41 2.59
C LEU A 36 -12.05 0.78 3.44
N ILE A 37 -11.90 1.97 2.86
CA ILE A 37 -11.26 3.12 3.50
C ILE A 37 -11.98 4.45 3.24
N GLY A 38 -13.20 4.41 2.72
CA GLY A 38 -14.05 5.59 2.54
C GLY A 38 -13.81 6.34 1.23
N ALA A 39 -14.79 7.18 0.87
CA ALA A 39 -14.81 7.88 -0.41
C ALA A 39 -13.67 8.89 -0.59
N ASP A 40 -13.18 9.46 0.50
CA ASP A 40 -12.10 10.45 0.48
C ASP A 40 -10.72 9.81 0.19
N ASN A 41 -10.60 8.48 0.33
CA ASN A 41 -9.34 7.75 0.20
C ASN A 41 -9.22 6.93 -1.08
N GLN A 42 -10.00 7.24 -2.11
CA GLN A 42 -10.01 6.50 -3.38
C GLN A 42 -8.76 6.69 -4.27
N GLY A 43 -7.74 7.43 -3.84
CA GLY A 43 -6.51 7.62 -4.62
C GLY A 43 -5.59 6.40 -4.55
N ALA A 44 -5.22 5.83 -5.70
CA ALA A 44 -4.23 4.74 -5.77
C ALA A 44 -2.79 5.29 -5.91
N PRO A 45 -1.76 4.58 -5.41
CA PRO A 45 -1.82 3.30 -4.71
C PRO A 45 -2.16 3.46 -3.20
N LYS A 46 -2.72 2.38 -2.61
CA LYS A 46 -2.98 2.24 -1.18
C LYS A 46 -2.48 0.89 -0.69
N LEU A 47 -1.86 0.86 0.48
CA LEU A 47 -1.52 -0.39 1.18
C LEU A 47 -2.38 -0.47 2.44
N ILE A 48 -3.31 -1.43 2.49
CA ILE A 48 -4.11 -1.69 3.68
C ILE A 48 -3.34 -2.67 4.56
N LEU A 49 -3.24 -2.35 5.85
CA LEU A 49 -2.50 -3.13 6.82
C LEU A 49 -3.42 -4.15 7.51
N GLY A 50 -2.95 -5.40 7.60
CA GLY A 50 -3.61 -6.44 8.39
C GLY A 50 -3.44 -6.24 9.90
N GLU A 51 -3.88 -7.21 10.69
CA GLU A 51 -3.81 -7.15 12.17
C GLU A 51 -2.37 -7.36 12.68
N ASP A 52 -1.62 -8.28 12.06
CA ASP A 52 -0.23 -8.63 12.43
C ASP A 52 0.82 -7.79 11.70
N VAL A 53 0.66 -6.48 11.69
CA VAL A 53 1.63 -5.57 11.07
C VAL A 53 2.62 -5.00 12.08
N GLY A 54 3.91 -5.07 11.71
CA GLY A 54 4.99 -4.43 12.47
C GLY A 54 4.89 -2.91 12.48
N ALA A 55 5.68 -2.27 13.35
CA ALA A 55 5.75 -0.82 13.43
C ALA A 55 6.15 -0.21 12.07
N ALA A 56 5.50 0.88 11.69
CA ALA A 56 5.88 1.61 10.49
C ALA A 56 7.27 2.25 10.69
N PRO A 57 8.14 2.23 9.66
CA PRO A 57 9.45 2.85 9.74
C PRO A 57 9.33 4.38 9.81
N GLU A 58 10.42 5.04 10.20
CA GLU A 58 10.45 6.50 10.31
C GLU A 58 10.05 7.20 9.00
N GLY A 59 9.24 8.25 9.11
CA GLY A 59 8.74 9.01 7.97
C GLY A 59 7.62 8.32 7.18
N VAL A 60 7.09 7.17 7.64
CA VAL A 60 5.89 6.54 7.09
C VAL A 60 4.69 6.83 7.98
N THR A 61 3.73 7.59 7.46
CA THR A 61 2.47 7.87 8.16
C THR A 61 1.44 6.77 7.89
N VAL A 62 0.92 6.19 8.97
CA VAL A 62 -0.21 5.26 8.91
C VAL A 62 -1.49 6.02 9.20
N ALA A 63 -2.37 6.08 8.21
CA ALA A 63 -3.71 6.64 8.35
C ALA A 63 -4.70 5.55 8.81
N SER A 64 -5.88 5.96 9.28
CA SER A 64 -6.96 5.05 9.65
C SER A 64 -8.31 5.54 9.11
N ALA A 65 -9.09 4.64 8.53
CA ALA A 65 -10.45 4.90 8.05
C ALA A 65 -11.26 3.60 8.07
N ASN A 66 -12.57 3.68 8.35
CA ASN A 66 -13.47 2.51 8.43
C ASN A 66 -12.93 1.35 9.28
N GLY A 67 -12.23 1.66 10.38
CA GLY A 67 -11.62 0.66 11.27
C GLY A 67 -10.37 -0.03 10.71
N ARG A 68 -9.90 0.35 9.52
CA ARG A 68 -8.69 -0.19 8.88
C ARG A 68 -7.55 0.82 8.93
N LYS A 69 -6.32 0.31 9.09
CA LYS A 69 -5.09 1.08 8.94
C LYS A 69 -4.60 0.97 7.50
N PHE A 70 -4.09 2.07 6.95
CA PHE A 70 -3.55 2.06 5.60
C PHE A 70 -2.42 3.09 5.43
N ILE A 71 -1.57 2.85 4.45
CA ILE A 71 -0.52 3.77 4.00
C ILE A 71 -0.89 4.27 2.62
N ALA A 72 -0.74 5.58 2.42
CA ALA A 72 -1.00 6.25 1.15
C ALA A 72 0.31 6.80 0.58
N GLY A 73 0.40 6.82 -0.75
CA GLY A 73 1.57 7.31 -1.45
C GLY A 73 2.56 6.18 -1.73
N ASP A 74 3.01 6.15 -2.97
CA ASP A 74 3.96 5.17 -3.50
C ASP A 74 5.27 5.07 -2.71
N ILE A 75 5.93 6.20 -2.41
CA ILE A 75 7.21 6.21 -1.70
C ILE A 75 7.05 5.63 -0.28
N ALA A 76 5.98 6.01 0.43
CA ALA A 76 5.71 5.53 1.78
C ALA A 76 5.40 4.02 1.78
N ILE A 77 4.63 3.54 0.80
CA ILE A 77 4.36 2.10 0.60
C ILE A 77 5.66 1.35 0.33
N CYS A 78 6.51 1.83 -0.59
CA CYS A 78 7.77 1.16 -0.89
C CYS A 78 8.71 1.10 0.33
N LYS A 79 8.82 2.19 1.10
CA LYS A 79 9.61 2.21 2.34
C LYS A 79 9.10 1.19 3.37
N TYR A 80 7.77 1.12 3.53
CA TYR A 80 7.17 0.16 4.45
C TYR A 80 7.46 -1.28 4.02
N LEU A 81 7.22 -1.62 2.75
CA LEU A 81 7.46 -2.97 2.23
C LEU A 81 8.94 -3.37 2.29
N ALA A 82 9.84 -2.42 2.05
CA ALA A 82 11.28 -2.62 2.19
C ALA A 82 11.65 -3.00 3.64
N SER A 83 11.13 -2.25 4.61
CA SER A 83 11.35 -2.53 6.04
C SER A 83 10.69 -3.82 6.50
N ALA A 84 9.48 -4.12 6.03
CA ALA A 84 8.69 -5.27 6.48
C ALA A 84 9.22 -6.62 5.95
N TYR A 85 9.75 -6.64 4.73
CA TYR A 85 10.18 -7.87 4.05
C TYR A 85 11.68 -7.93 3.75
N GLY A 86 12.46 -6.96 4.23
CA GLY A 86 13.90 -6.88 3.95
C GLY A 86 14.23 -6.65 2.47
N CYS A 87 13.27 -6.13 1.69
CA CYS A 87 13.50 -5.73 0.31
C CYS A 87 14.29 -4.41 0.31
N GLY A 88 15.22 -4.22 -0.63
CA GLY A 88 16.01 -2.99 -0.70
C GLY A 88 15.12 -1.75 -0.86
N THR A 89 15.43 -0.65 -0.17
CA THR A 89 14.74 0.63 -0.38
C THR A 89 15.11 1.20 -1.76
N PRO A 90 14.15 1.62 -2.60
CA PRO A 90 14.48 2.37 -3.81
C PRO A 90 15.21 3.67 -3.41
N HIS A 91 16.35 3.92 -4.06
CA HIS A 91 17.22 5.07 -3.84
C HIS A 91 16.80 6.26 -4.70
#